data_AF-A0A0H5Q8A4-F1
#
_entry.id   AF-A0A0H5Q8A4-F1
#
_cell.length_a   1.000
_cell.length_b   1.000
_cell.length_c   1.000
_cell.angle_alpha   90.00
_cell.angle_beta   90.00
_cell.angle_gamma   90.00
#
_symmetry.space_group_name_H-M   'P 1'
#
loop_
_entity.id
_entity.type
_entity.pdbx_description
1 polymer ?
#
loop_
_entity_poly.entity_id
_entity_poly.type
_entity_poly.pdbx_seq_one_letter_code
_entity_poly.pdbx_strand_id
1 'polypeptide(L)'
;MNLWEYAAQTAQEATQGAQEGAERISIAPLLREQERRTEAEERALAICKEKQAAIAESEAARTSILKGIQAGEPAAKLLLLAVDCIGRITGDSVFAAQSRADLVTVYGKALMQPEALQIELEGIQARLAMLTRPELDAEPEDSRRRIQAAIRAHKKREAEIMALQ
;
A
#
# COMPACT_ATOMS: atom_id res chain seq x y z
N MET A 1 56.32 -45.02 38.98
CA MET A 1 54.97 -44.60 38.56
C MET A 1 54.01 -45.64 39.06
N ASN A 2 53.15 -45.24 39.98
CA ASN A 2 52.30 -46.15 40.74
C ASN A 2 50.89 -46.24 40.10
N LEU A 3 50.18 -47.36 40.24
CA LEU A 3 48.87 -47.59 39.59
C LEU A 3 47.81 -46.50 39.86
N TRP A 4 47.77 -45.95 41.06
CA TRP A 4 46.91 -44.81 41.44
C TRP A 4 47.19 -43.51 40.67
N GLU A 5 48.44 -43.22 40.31
CA GLU A 5 48.83 -42.02 39.56
C GLU A 5 48.39 -42.13 38.09
N TYR A 6 48.49 -43.33 37.50
CA TYR A 6 48.04 -43.59 36.13
C TYR A 6 46.51 -43.51 36.01
N ALA A 7 45.78 -44.10 36.97
CA ALA A 7 44.33 -44.01 37.02
C ALA A 7 43.85 -42.55 37.16
N ALA A 8 44.53 -41.74 37.97
CA ALA A 8 44.22 -40.32 38.13
C ALA A 8 44.47 -39.50 36.84
N GLN A 9 45.56 -39.77 36.12
CA GLN A 9 45.85 -39.11 34.84
C GLN A 9 44.81 -39.45 33.76
N THR A 10 44.45 -40.72 33.62
CA THR A 10 43.43 -41.13 32.62
C THR A 10 42.05 -40.53 32.91
N ALA A 11 41.70 -40.33 34.19
CA ALA A 11 40.47 -39.66 34.58
C ALA A 11 40.50 -38.15 34.28
N GLN A 12 41.66 -37.50 34.45
CA GLN A 12 41.86 -36.09 34.07
C GLN A 12 41.83 -35.89 32.54
N GLU A 13 42.45 -36.78 31.77
CA GLU A 13 42.43 -36.71 30.31
C GLU A 13 41.01 -36.95 29.74
N ALA A 14 40.25 -37.88 30.33
CA ALA A 14 38.86 -38.13 29.95
C ALA A 14 37.94 -36.94 30.28
N THR A 15 38.17 -36.25 31.41
CA THR A 15 37.39 -35.07 31.79
C THR A 15 37.78 -33.84 30.95
N GLN A 16 39.06 -33.66 30.62
CA GLN A 16 39.52 -32.61 29.72
C GLN A 16 39.01 -32.79 28.29
N GLY A 17 39.05 -34.02 27.73
CA GLY A 17 38.48 -34.31 26.42
C GLY A 17 36.96 -34.12 26.34
N ALA A 18 36.25 -34.38 27.44
CA ALA A 18 34.81 -34.09 27.55
C ALA A 18 34.51 -32.59 27.68
N GLN A 19 35.35 -31.83 28.40
CA GLN A 19 35.23 -30.38 28.54
C GLN A 19 35.57 -29.65 27.23
N GLU A 20 36.61 -30.07 26.50
CA GLU A 20 36.95 -29.52 25.18
C GLU A 20 35.90 -29.87 24.11
N GLY A 21 35.25 -31.04 24.21
CA GLY A 21 34.12 -31.41 23.36
C GLY A 21 32.85 -30.59 23.65
N ALA A 22 32.64 -30.20 24.90
CA ALA A 22 31.51 -29.35 25.32
C ALA A 22 31.74 -27.85 25.01
N GLU A 23 32.97 -27.35 25.12
CA GLU A 23 33.36 -25.98 24.72
C GLU A 23 33.30 -25.74 23.21
N ARG A 24 33.38 -26.81 22.40
CA ARG A 24 33.22 -26.73 20.94
C ARG A 24 31.78 -26.53 20.47
N ILE A 25 30.79 -26.56 21.37
CA ILE A 25 29.45 -26.01 21.07
C ILE A 25 29.55 -24.48 21.18
N SER A 26 30.19 -23.89 20.17
CA SER A 26 30.30 -22.45 20.01
C SER A 26 28.90 -21.82 20.11
N ILE A 27 28.71 -20.89 21.04
CA ILE A 27 27.44 -20.16 21.25
C ILE A 27 27.15 -19.22 20.07
N ALA A 28 28.19 -18.73 19.40
CA ALA A 28 28.08 -17.80 18.27
C ALA A 28 27.26 -18.29 17.06
N PRO A 29 27.42 -19.53 16.53
CA PRO A 29 26.57 -20.06 15.46
C PRO A 29 25.11 -20.27 15.90
N LEU A 30 24.84 -20.59 17.17
CA LEU A 30 23.48 -20.71 17.69
C LEU A 30 22.77 -19.35 17.76
N LEU A 31 23.47 -18.30 18.21
CA LEU A 31 22.95 -16.92 18.20
C LEU A 31 22.65 -16.44 16.78
N ARG A 32 23.55 -16.69 15.81
CA ARG A 32 23.31 -16.34 14.39
C ARG A 32 22.15 -17.10 13.77
N GLU A 33 21.90 -18.34 14.19
CA GLU A 33 20.73 -19.12 13.76
C GLU A 33 19.44 -18.57 14.38
N GLN A 34 19.49 -18.16 15.65
CA GLN A 34 18.36 -17.50 16.31
C GLN A 34 18.01 -16.16 15.65
N GLU A 35 19.01 -15.32 15.37
CA GLU A 35 18.83 -14.05 14.64
C GLU A 35 18.21 -14.27 13.25
N ARG A 36 18.69 -15.28 12.51
CA ARG A 36 18.08 -15.64 11.21
C ARG A 36 16.64 -16.10 11.34
N ARG A 37 16.29 -16.83 12.41
CA ARG A 37 14.90 -17.25 12.68
C ARG A 37 14.02 -16.07 13.03
N THR A 38 14.49 -15.17 13.89
CA THR A 38 13.73 -13.96 14.25
C THR A 38 13.51 -13.06 13.03
N GLU A 39 14.52 -12.86 12.18
CA GLU A 39 14.36 -12.11 10.93
C GLU A 39 13.35 -12.79 9.98
N ALA A 40 13.39 -14.12 9.88
CA ALA A 40 12.45 -14.87 9.04
C ALA A 40 11.02 -14.78 9.58
N GLU A 41 10.84 -14.86 10.90
CA GLU A 41 9.56 -14.68 11.58
C GLU A 41 9.03 -13.25 11.39
N GLU A 42 9.87 -12.23 11.56
CA GLU A 42 9.50 -10.83 11.32
C GLU A 42 9.06 -10.59 9.87
N ARG A 43 9.80 -11.13 8.89
CA ARG A 43 9.41 -11.07 7.47
C ARG A 43 8.10 -11.79 7.20
N ALA A 44 7.89 -12.98 7.78
CA ALA A 44 6.66 -13.72 7.64
C ALA A 44 5.47 -12.96 8.25
N LEU A 45 5.65 -12.35 9.42
CA LEU A 45 4.65 -11.52 10.08
C LEU A 45 4.33 -10.26 9.25
N ALA A 46 5.33 -9.62 8.65
CA ALA A 46 5.13 -8.47 7.76
C ALA A 46 4.27 -8.85 6.55
N ILE A 47 4.60 -9.95 5.86
CA ILE A 47 3.83 -10.45 4.71
C ILE A 47 2.39 -10.81 5.12
N CYS A 48 2.20 -11.46 6.27
CA CYS A 48 0.87 -11.79 6.78
C CYS A 48 0.04 -10.54 7.08
N LYS A 49 0.64 -9.51 7.70
CA LYS A 49 -0.02 -8.23 7.99
C LYS A 49 -0.44 -7.52 6.71
N GLU A 50 0.44 -7.46 5.71
CA GLU A 50 0.14 -6.85 4.40
C GLU A 50 -1.03 -7.56 3.71
N LYS A 51 -1.02 -8.91 3.69
CA LYS A 51 -2.14 -9.68 3.15
C LYS A 51 -3.44 -9.47 3.91
N GLN A 52 -3.40 -9.41 5.24
CA GLN A 52 -4.59 -9.11 6.04
C GLN A 52 -5.15 -7.72 5.75
N ALA A 53 -4.28 -6.72 5.59
CA ALA A 53 -4.69 -5.37 5.21
C ALA A 53 -5.36 -5.36 3.83
N ALA A 54 -4.78 -6.06 2.84
CA ALA A 54 -5.37 -6.19 1.51
C ALA A 54 -6.73 -6.89 1.52
N ILE A 55 -6.90 -7.94 2.34
CA ILE A 55 -8.19 -8.63 2.51
C ILE A 55 -9.23 -7.68 3.11
N ALA A 56 -8.89 -6.98 4.20
CA ALA A 56 -9.79 -6.05 4.86
C ALA A 56 -10.23 -4.92 3.91
N GLU A 57 -9.30 -4.39 3.12
CA GLU A 57 -9.62 -3.39 2.10
C GLU A 57 -10.54 -3.96 1.01
N SER A 58 -10.27 -5.18 0.53
CA SER A 58 -11.14 -5.86 -0.43
C SER A 58 -12.56 -6.07 0.10
N GLU A 59 -12.73 -6.42 1.37
CA GLU A 59 -14.03 -6.63 2.01
C GLU A 59 -14.83 -5.33 2.15
N ALA A 60 -14.15 -4.25 2.52
CA ALA A 60 -14.75 -2.91 2.57
C ALA A 60 -15.22 -2.47 1.17
N ALA A 61 -14.37 -2.64 0.15
CA ALA A 61 -14.73 -2.32 -1.24
C ALA A 61 -15.90 -3.17 -1.74
N ARG A 62 -15.89 -4.49 -1.47
CA ARG A 62 -16.99 -5.39 -1.82
C ARG A 62 -18.31 -4.96 -1.19
N THR A 63 -18.28 -4.58 0.09
CA THR A 63 -19.48 -4.09 0.81
C THR A 63 -20.01 -2.81 0.17
N SER A 64 -19.13 -1.87 -0.16
CA SER A 64 -19.50 -0.63 -0.84
C SER A 64 -20.08 -0.87 -2.24
N ILE A 65 -19.51 -1.80 -3.01
CA ILE A 65 -20.03 -2.20 -4.32
C ILE A 65 -21.44 -2.79 -4.18
N LEU A 66 -21.65 -3.73 -3.24
CA LEU A 66 -22.95 -4.35 -3.03
C LEU A 66 -24.02 -3.33 -2.64
N LYS A 67 -23.69 -2.41 -1.73
CA LYS A 67 -24.59 -1.31 -1.34
C LYS A 67 -24.90 -0.40 -2.51
N GLY A 68 -23.89 -0.06 -3.32
CA GLY A 68 -24.09 0.78 -4.50
C GLY A 68 -24.96 0.12 -5.57
N ILE A 69 -24.80 -1.20 -5.80
CA ILE A 69 -25.69 -1.97 -6.67
C ILE A 69 -27.14 -1.91 -6.16
N GLN A 70 -27.34 -2.12 -4.86
CA GLN A 70 -28.68 -2.05 -4.25
C GLN A 70 -29.30 -0.65 -4.34
N ALA A 71 -28.48 0.40 -4.26
CA ALA A 71 -28.90 1.79 -4.38
C ALA A 71 -29.13 2.24 -5.83
N GLY A 72 -28.81 1.41 -6.83
CA GLY A 72 -28.92 1.79 -8.25
C GLY A 72 -27.84 2.77 -8.71
N GLU A 73 -26.65 2.74 -8.09
CA GLU A 73 -25.53 3.60 -8.48
C GLU A 73 -25.06 3.29 -9.92
N PRO A 74 -24.58 4.30 -10.67
CA PRO A 74 -24.07 4.11 -12.02
C PRO A 74 -22.96 3.06 -12.11
N ALA A 75 -23.02 2.19 -13.13
CA ALA A 75 -22.02 1.15 -13.35
C ALA A 75 -20.60 1.71 -13.48
N ALA A 76 -20.43 2.89 -14.10
CA ALA A 76 -19.17 3.60 -14.21
C ALA A 76 -18.53 3.90 -12.83
N LYS A 77 -19.35 4.30 -11.84
CA LYS A 77 -18.90 4.61 -10.48
C LYS A 77 -18.52 3.34 -9.72
N LEU A 78 -19.30 2.27 -9.88
CA LEU A 78 -19.00 0.96 -9.31
C LEU A 78 -17.73 0.35 -9.90
N LEU A 79 -17.50 0.51 -11.21
CA LEU A 79 -16.28 0.07 -11.88
C LEU A 79 -15.05 0.79 -11.31
N LEU A 80 -15.11 2.12 -11.14
CA LEU A 80 -13.99 2.86 -10.55
C LEU A 80 -13.70 2.41 -9.12
N LEU A 81 -14.72 2.11 -8.31
CA LEU A 81 -14.52 1.58 -6.97
C LEU A 81 -13.80 0.22 -6.98
N ALA A 82 -14.15 -0.65 -7.93
CA ALA A 82 -13.49 -1.94 -8.11
C ALA A 82 -12.03 -1.79 -8.58
N VAL A 83 -11.80 -0.91 -9.56
CA VAL A 83 -10.46 -0.60 -10.07
C VAL A 83 -9.58 0.01 -8.98
N ASP A 84 -10.10 0.97 -8.21
CA ASP A 84 -9.37 1.60 -7.10
C ASP A 84 -8.97 0.55 -6.05
N CYS A 85 -9.86 -0.40 -5.74
CA CYS A 85 -9.57 -1.53 -4.86
C CYS A 85 -8.43 -2.42 -5.40
N ILE A 86 -8.50 -2.80 -6.69
CA ILE A 86 -7.46 -3.61 -7.33
C ILE A 86 -6.11 -2.89 -7.31
N GLY A 87 -6.07 -1.60 -7.65
CA GLY A 87 -4.86 -0.80 -7.64
C GLY A 87 -4.21 -0.74 -6.25
N ARG A 88 -5.01 -0.63 -5.18
CA ARG A 88 -4.48 -0.62 -3.81
C ARG A 88 -3.97 -1.98 -3.35
N ILE A 89 -4.72 -3.05 -3.59
CA ILE A 89 -4.34 -4.42 -3.24
C ILE A 89 -3.05 -4.86 -3.95
N THR A 90 -2.85 -4.40 -5.18
CA THR A 90 -1.67 -4.75 -6.00
C THR A 90 -0.52 -3.77 -5.85
N GLY A 91 -0.72 -2.63 -5.18
CA GLY A 91 0.24 -1.52 -5.15
C GLY A 91 0.38 -0.78 -6.49
N ASP A 92 -0.45 -1.09 -7.49
CA ASP A 92 -0.46 -0.43 -8.80
C ASP A 92 -1.35 0.82 -8.79
N SER A 93 -0.77 1.93 -8.32
CA SER A 93 -1.43 3.24 -8.36
C SER A 93 -1.65 3.78 -9.78
N VAL A 94 -0.89 3.29 -10.77
CA VAL A 94 -1.01 3.74 -12.17
C VAL A 94 -2.26 3.16 -12.81
N PHE A 95 -2.58 1.89 -12.52
CA PHE A 95 -3.77 1.23 -13.03
C PHE A 95 -5.06 2.01 -12.73
N ALA A 96 -5.22 2.44 -11.47
CA ALA A 96 -6.41 3.19 -11.05
C ALA A 96 -6.48 4.59 -11.69
N ALA A 97 -5.35 5.29 -11.75
CA ALA A 97 -5.26 6.60 -12.38
C ALA A 97 -5.59 6.55 -13.88
N GLN A 98 -5.01 5.57 -14.60
CA GLN A 98 -5.20 5.40 -16.04
C GLN A 98 -6.65 5.02 -16.35
N SER A 99 -7.21 4.05 -15.61
CA SER A 99 -8.60 3.62 -15.81
C SER A 99 -9.59 4.78 -15.61
N ARG A 100 -9.35 5.66 -14.64
CA ARG A 100 -10.16 6.88 -14.44
C ARG A 100 -9.99 7.86 -15.59
N ALA A 101 -8.77 8.08 -16.07
CA ALA A 101 -8.50 8.96 -17.21
C ALA A 101 -9.15 8.45 -18.50
N ASP A 102 -9.12 7.14 -18.73
CA ASP A 102 -9.76 6.48 -19.86
C ASP A 102 -11.29 6.54 -19.76
N LEU A 103 -11.84 6.36 -18.55
CA LEU A 103 -13.27 6.53 -18.32
C LEU A 103 -13.74 7.93 -18.71
N VAL A 104 -13.03 8.97 -18.27
CA VAL A 104 -13.34 10.36 -18.61
C VAL A 104 -13.13 10.63 -20.10
N THR A 105 -12.05 10.13 -20.69
CA THR A 105 -11.69 10.45 -22.08
C THR A 105 -12.58 9.73 -23.08
N VAL A 106 -12.77 8.42 -22.91
CA VAL A 106 -13.55 7.61 -23.84
C VAL A 106 -15.05 7.80 -23.56
N TYR A 107 -15.49 7.55 -22.33
CA TYR A 107 -16.92 7.54 -22.03
C TYR A 107 -17.48 8.95 -21.81
N GLY A 108 -16.71 9.83 -21.16
CA GLY A 108 -17.12 11.22 -20.95
C GLY A 108 -16.97 12.08 -22.20
N LYS A 109 -15.76 12.23 -22.75
CA LYS A 109 -15.48 13.18 -23.84
C LYS A 109 -15.86 12.67 -25.23
N ALA A 110 -15.55 11.41 -25.54
CA ALA A 110 -15.81 10.88 -26.88
C ALA A 110 -17.25 10.39 -27.05
N LEU A 111 -17.79 9.69 -26.03
CA LEU A 111 -19.14 9.12 -26.08
C LEU A 111 -20.21 9.98 -25.40
N MET A 112 -19.83 11.05 -24.69
CA MET A 112 -20.76 11.99 -24.04
C MET A 112 -21.76 11.30 -23.10
N GLN A 113 -21.30 10.26 -22.41
CA GLN A 113 -22.14 9.53 -21.45
C GLN A 113 -22.36 10.39 -20.20
N PRO A 114 -23.62 10.64 -19.81
CA PRO A 114 -23.94 11.50 -18.66
C PRO A 114 -23.26 11.06 -17.36
N GLU A 115 -23.20 9.75 -17.11
CA GLU A 115 -22.62 9.19 -15.88
C GLU A 115 -21.10 9.44 -15.82
N ALA A 116 -20.40 9.34 -16.95
CA ALA A 116 -18.97 9.60 -17.03
C ALA A 116 -18.65 11.09 -16.91
N LEU A 117 -19.49 11.96 -17.48
CA LEU A 117 -19.39 13.41 -17.34
C LEU A 117 -19.66 13.85 -15.88
N GLN A 118 -20.63 13.23 -15.21
CA GLN A 118 -20.91 13.48 -13.80
C GLN A 118 -19.72 13.09 -12.92
N ILE A 119 -19.07 11.95 -13.20
CA ILE A 119 -17.84 11.53 -12.51
C ILE A 119 -16.70 12.52 -12.76
N GLU A 120 -16.53 13.02 -13.99
CA GLU A 120 -15.54 14.06 -14.31
C GLU A 120 -15.81 15.34 -13.49
N LEU A 121 -17.08 15.76 -13.43
CA LEU A 121 -17.53 16.94 -12.69
C LEU A 121 -17.23 16.83 -11.19
N GLU A 122 -17.61 15.72 -10.55
CA GLU A 122 -17.32 15.45 -9.14
C GLU A 122 -15.81 15.49 -8.85
N GLY A 123 -15.00 14.93 -9.74
CA GLY A 123 -13.55 14.97 -9.64
C GLY A 123 -12.97 16.38 -9.77
N ILE A 124 -13.51 17.20 -10.68
CA ILE A 124 -13.13 18.60 -10.85
C ILE A 124 -13.50 19.41 -9.59
N GLN A 125 -14.70 19.22 -9.06
CA GLN A 125 -15.18 19.90 -7.86
C GLN A 125 -14.33 19.56 -6.63
N ALA A 126 -14.00 18.27 -6.43
CA ALA A 126 -13.10 17.84 -5.36
C ALA A 126 -11.71 18.49 -5.50
N ARG A 127 -11.19 18.58 -6.72
CA ARG A 127 -9.90 19.24 -6.97
C ARG A 127 -9.94 20.74 -6.74
N LEU A 128 -11.00 21.41 -7.18
CA LEU A 128 -11.22 22.83 -6.92
C LEU A 128 -11.29 23.10 -5.42
N ALA A 129 -12.04 22.31 -4.66
CA ALA A 129 -12.13 22.43 -3.21
C ALA A 129 -10.76 22.28 -2.52
N MET A 130 -9.86 21.46 -3.07
CA MET A 130 -8.48 21.35 -2.57
C MET A 130 -7.62 22.57 -2.94
N LEU A 131 -7.78 23.10 -4.16
CA LEU A 131 -6.99 24.21 -4.69
C LEU A 131 -7.45 25.58 -4.19
N THR A 132 -8.67 25.72 -3.67
CA THR A 132 -9.21 26.97 -3.11
C THR A 132 -9.10 27.02 -1.58
N ARG A 133 -8.29 26.14 -1.00
CA ARG A 133 -8.01 26.10 0.43
C ARG A 133 -7.24 27.36 0.87
N PRO A 134 -7.66 28.04 1.96
CA PRO A 134 -7.06 29.30 2.39
C PRO A 134 -5.57 29.14 2.78
N GLU A 135 -5.15 27.94 3.16
CA GLU A 135 -3.75 27.64 3.47
C GLU A 135 -2.82 27.87 2.27
N LEU A 136 -3.35 27.75 1.04
CA LEU A 136 -2.58 27.92 -0.19
C LEU A 136 -2.31 29.40 -0.52
N ASP A 137 -2.96 30.35 0.15
CA ASP A 137 -2.69 31.77 -0.05
C ASP A 137 -1.32 32.19 0.51
N ALA A 138 -0.82 31.44 1.50
CA ALA A 138 0.50 31.61 2.11
C ALA A 138 1.65 31.08 1.23
N GLU A 139 1.34 30.38 0.14
CA GLU A 139 2.35 29.84 -0.78
C GLU A 139 3.15 30.97 -1.48
N PRO A 140 4.40 30.68 -1.88
CA PRO A 140 5.22 31.60 -2.68
C PRO A 140 4.50 32.05 -3.96
N GLU A 141 4.87 33.22 -4.48
CA GLU A 141 4.16 33.83 -5.62
C GLU A 141 4.11 32.92 -6.86
N ASP A 142 5.18 32.20 -7.18
CA ASP A 142 5.22 31.25 -8.30
C ASP A 142 4.22 30.10 -8.11
N SER A 143 4.22 29.46 -6.93
CA SER A 143 3.25 28.43 -6.55
C SER A 143 1.82 28.96 -6.67
N ARG A 144 1.55 30.17 -6.16
CA ARG A 144 0.22 30.80 -6.23
C ARG A 144 -0.24 31.02 -7.66
N ARG A 145 0.65 31.50 -8.54
CA ARG A 145 0.34 31.68 -9.98
C ARG A 145 -0.02 30.36 -10.65
N ARG A 146 0.72 29.28 -10.35
CA ARG A 146 0.45 27.93 -10.87
C ARG A 146 -0.88 27.37 -10.36
N ILE A 147 -1.17 27.54 -9.08
CA ILE A 147 -2.44 27.15 -8.46
C ILE A 147 -3.61 27.90 -9.11
N GLN A 148 -3.50 29.23 -9.27
CA GLN A 148 -4.54 30.01 -9.94
C GLN A 148 -4.76 29.60 -11.41
N ALA A 149 -3.70 29.24 -12.14
CA ALA A 149 -3.83 28.72 -13.49
C ALA A 149 -4.59 27.38 -13.51
N ALA A 150 -4.29 26.47 -12.57
CA ALA A 150 -5.01 25.21 -12.41
C ALA A 150 -6.50 25.44 -12.06
N ILE A 151 -6.80 26.36 -11.13
CA ILE A 151 -8.17 26.73 -10.77
C ILE A 151 -8.93 27.24 -12.00
N ARG A 152 -8.34 28.13 -12.80
CA ARG A 152 -8.98 28.64 -14.03
C ARG A 152 -9.27 27.53 -15.03
N ALA A 153 -8.33 26.61 -15.24
CA ALA A 153 -8.52 25.47 -16.14
C ALA A 153 -9.65 24.54 -15.66
N HIS A 154 -9.68 24.22 -14.36
CA HIS A 154 -10.71 23.39 -13.77
C HIS A 154 -12.10 24.05 -13.83
N LYS A 155 -12.22 25.34 -13.49
CA LYS A 155 -13.49 26.08 -13.60
C LYS A 155 -14.01 26.16 -15.04
N LYS A 156 -13.12 26.36 -16.00
CA LYS A 156 -13.49 26.35 -17.42
C LYS A 156 -14.08 25.01 -17.80
N ARG A 157 -13.42 23.91 -17.43
CA ARG A 157 -13.89 22.56 -17.73
C ARG A 157 -15.20 22.23 -17.02
N GLU A 158 -15.36 22.63 -15.77
CA GLU A 158 -16.63 22.51 -15.02
C GLU A 158 -17.78 23.19 -15.77
N ALA A 159 -17.58 24.45 -16.21
CA ALA A 159 -18.59 25.17 -16.97
C ALA A 159 -18.92 24.50 -18.32
N GLU A 160 -17.92 23.94 -19.01
CA GLU A 160 -18.13 23.16 -20.24
C GLU A 160 -19.02 21.93 -19.98
N ILE A 161 -18.76 21.17 -18.90
CA ILE A 161 -19.55 19.99 -18.56
C ILE A 161 -20.97 20.37 -18.16
N MET A 162 -21.13 21.42 -17.33
CA MET A 162 -22.45 21.90 -16.91
C MET A 162 -23.29 22.42 -18.09
N ALA A 163 -22.67 22.92 -19.16
CA ALA A 163 -23.38 23.35 -20.37
C ALA A 163 -23.86 22.18 -21.25
N LEU A 164 -23.38 20.96 -21.00
CA LEU A 164 -23.75 19.74 -21.72
C LEU A 164 -24.84 18.93 -21.00
N GLN A 165 -25.19 19.31 -19.77
CA GLN A 165 -26.25 18.72 -18.94
C GLN A 165 -27.57 19.46 -19.14
#